data_AF-A0A2Z6UIF1-F1
#
_entry.id   AF-A0A2Z6UIF1-F1
#
_cell.length_a   1.000
_cell.length_b   1.000
_cell.length_c   1.000
_cell.angle_alpha   90.00
_cell.angle_beta   90.00
_cell.angle_gamma   90.00
#
_symmetry.space_group_name_H-M   'P 1'
#
loop_
_entity.id
_entity.type
_entity.pdbx_description
1 polymer ?
#
loop_
_entity_poly.entity_id
_entity_poly.type
_entity_poly.pdbx_seq_one_letter_code
_entity_poly.pdbx_strand_id
1 'polypeptide(L)'
;MLTTEPVTNAKEARKIISFYEARWKVELFHKVWKSEGTKVENLKMHKFESLEKVAVMYAFIACRLMQLKDMGDSKAGEKSPCTLCLSTQQWQMLYKATYKKLPNKDNIPTVKWAYLAKAEYDLQSRVVDV
;
A
#
# COMPACT_ATOMS: atom_id res chain seq x y z
N MET A 1 19.47 -17.40 -15.70
CA MET A 1 19.65 -16.70 -14.41
C MET A 1 21.03 -17.06 -13.89
N LEU A 2 21.88 -16.07 -13.62
CA LEU A 2 23.18 -16.26 -12.98
C LEU A 2 23.03 -15.81 -11.53
N THR A 3 23.59 -16.57 -10.59
CA THR A 3 23.45 -16.33 -9.15
C THR A 3 24.73 -16.70 -8.42
N THR A 4 25.02 -15.99 -7.32
CA THR A 4 26.12 -16.31 -6.40
C THR A 4 25.69 -17.30 -5.31
N GLU A 5 24.39 -17.59 -5.20
CA GLU A 5 23.85 -18.57 -4.26
C GLU A 5 24.22 -20.00 -4.66
N PRO A 6 24.56 -20.89 -3.72
CA PRO A 6 24.89 -22.28 -4.02
C PRO A 6 23.68 -23.03 -4.59
N VAL A 7 23.91 -23.89 -5.59
CA VAL A 7 22.88 -24.72 -6.24
C VAL A 7 23.37 -26.16 -6.34
N THR A 8 23.32 -26.87 -5.22
CA THR A 8 23.75 -28.27 -5.12
C THR A 8 22.60 -29.26 -5.27
N ASN A 9 21.36 -28.82 -5.04
CA ASN A 9 20.18 -29.66 -5.12
C ASN A 9 18.94 -28.90 -5.63
N ALA A 10 17.90 -29.65 -6.02
CA ALA A 10 16.66 -29.08 -6.56
C ALA A 10 15.92 -28.15 -5.59
N LYS A 11 16.08 -28.34 -4.27
CA LYS A 11 15.44 -27.47 -3.26
C LYS A 11 16.08 -26.08 -3.25
N GLU A 12 17.40 -26.01 -3.34
CA GLU A 12 18.15 -24.75 -3.47
C GLU A 12 17.80 -24.03 -4.77
N ALA A 13 17.73 -24.75 -5.90
CA ALA A 13 17.32 -24.18 -7.17
C ALA A 13 15.92 -23.52 -7.10
N ARG A 14 14.94 -24.20 -6.47
CA ARG A 14 13.58 -23.64 -6.30
C ARG A 14 13.57 -22.38 -5.43
N LYS A 15 14.38 -22.33 -4.38
CA LYS A 15 14.49 -21.15 -3.51
C LYS A 15 15.00 -19.94 -4.31
N ILE A 16 15.98 -20.15 -5.18
CA ILE A 16 16.54 -19.10 -6.03
C ILE A 16 15.50 -18.60 -7.04
N ILE A 17 14.72 -19.50 -7.63
CA ILE A 17 13.58 -19.11 -8.50
C ILE A 17 12.59 -18.23 -7.72
N SER A 18 12.21 -18.62 -6.50
CA SER A 18 11.29 -17.81 -5.67
C SER A 18 11.82 -16.41 -5.35
N PHE A 19 13.15 -16.23 -5.27
CA PHE A 19 13.74 -14.90 -5.12
C PHE A 19 13.57 -14.07 -6.39
N TYR A 20 13.75 -14.70 -7.56
CA TYR A 20 13.62 -14.01 -8.84
C TYR A 20 12.17 -13.67 -9.18
N GLU A 21 11.20 -14.47 -8.71
CA GLU A 21 9.77 -14.16 -8.81
C GLU A 21 9.43 -12.84 -8.09
N ALA A 22 10.11 -12.52 -6.99
CA ALA A 22 9.92 -11.26 -6.29
C ALA A 22 10.42 -10.04 -7.06
N ARG A 23 11.18 -10.21 -8.17
CA ARG A 23 11.70 -9.09 -8.97
C ARG A 23 10.59 -8.23 -9.56
N TRP A 24 9.44 -8.82 -9.91
CA TRP A 24 8.25 -8.10 -10.38
C TRP A 24 7.79 -6.99 -9.40
N LYS A 25 8.09 -7.10 -8.10
CA LYS A 25 7.69 -6.08 -7.10
C LYS A 25 8.21 -4.68 -7.44
N VAL A 26 9.37 -4.56 -8.10
CA VAL A 26 9.89 -3.25 -8.53
C VAL A 26 9.06 -2.62 -9.65
N GLU A 27 8.50 -3.44 -10.55
CA GLU A 27 7.60 -2.98 -11.62
C GLU A 27 6.26 -2.55 -11.03
N LEU A 28 5.75 -3.30 -10.04
CA LEU A 28 4.58 -2.90 -9.28
C LEU A 28 4.83 -1.57 -8.54
N PHE A 29 6.00 -1.38 -7.95
CA PHE A 29 6.39 -0.10 -7.35
C PHE A 29 6.35 1.04 -8.36
N HIS A 30 6.97 0.87 -9.54
CA HIS A 30 6.92 1.89 -10.59
C HIS A 30 5.48 2.20 -11.02
N LYS A 31 4.62 1.19 -11.15
CA LYS A 31 3.20 1.37 -11.48
C LYS A 31 2.46 2.20 -10.43
N VAL A 32 2.64 1.87 -9.15
CA VAL A 32 2.02 2.60 -8.02
C VAL A 32 2.56 4.04 -7.96
N TRP A 33 3.86 4.24 -8.15
CA TRP A 33 4.49 5.55 -8.08
C TRP A 33 4.07 6.47 -9.26
N LYS A 34 4.03 5.91 -10.47
CA LYS A 34 3.81 6.68 -11.70
C LYS A 34 2.36 6.97 -12.01
N SER A 35 1.48 5.98 -11.94
CA SER A 35 0.14 6.07 -12.54
C SER A 35 -1.02 5.67 -11.62
N GLU A 36 -0.88 4.64 -10.79
CA GLU A 36 -2.03 4.08 -10.05
C GLU A 36 -2.15 4.53 -8.59
N GLY A 37 -1.04 4.90 -7.94
CA GLY A 37 -1.04 5.30 -6.52
C GLY A 37 -0.85 6.79 -6.34
N THR A 38 0.35 7.29 -6.65
CA THR A 38 0.73 8.69 -6.37
C THR A 38 0.66 9.60 -7.59
N LYS A 39 0.56 9.04 -8.81
CA LYS A 39 0.41 9.80 -10.06
C LYS A 39 1.52 10.85 -10.25
N VAL A 40 2.77 10.50 -9.93
CA VAL A 40 3.89 11.47 -9.92
C VAL A 40 4.11 12.14 -11.29
N GLU A 41 3.76 11.45 -12.38
CA GLU A 41 3.88 11.96 -13.74
C GLU A 41 2.87 13.09 -14.06
N ASN A 42 1.83 13.27 -13.23
CA ASN A 42 0.85 14.35 -13.36
C ASN A 42 1.27 15.64 -12.64
N LEU A 43 2.41 15.65 -11.95
CA LEU A 43 2.89 16.83 -11.24
C LEU A 43 3.29 17.93 -12.22
N LYS A 44 2.65 19.09 -12.11
CA LYS A 44 2.92 20.29 -12.95
C LYS A 44 3.76 21.32 -12.19
N MET A 45 4.91 20.90 -11.65
CA MET A 45 5.81 21.81 -10.94
C MET A 45 6.60 22.67 -11.94
N HIS A 46 6.71 23.97 -11.66
CA HIS A 46 7.39 24.92 -12.55
C HIS A 46 8.92 24.80 -12.56
N LYS A 47 9.53 24.23 -11.51
CA LYS A 47 10.98 24.06 -11.37
C LYS A 47 11.34 22.59 -11.24
N PHE A 48 12.45 22.19 -11.87
CA PHE A 48 12.93 20.81 -11.84
C PHE A 48 13.31 20.37 -10.42
N GLU A 49 14.01 21.19 -9.62
CA GLU A 49 14.42 20.78 -8.28
C GLU A 49 13.21 20.59 -7.34
N SER A 50 12.13 21.34 -7.56
CA SER A 50 10.87 21.16 -6.85
C SER A 50 10.17 19.86 -7.26
N LEU A 51 10.19 19.53 -8.55
CA LEU A 51 9.65 18.28 -9.06
C LEU A 51 10.38 17.07 -8.47
N GLU A 52 11.72 17.10 -8.47
CA GLU A 52 12.55 16.01 -7.94
C GLU A 52 12.26 15.74 -6.46
N LYS A 53 12.21 16.79 -5.63
CA LYS A 53 11.89 16.66 -4.20
C LYS A 53 10.53 16.02 -3.96
N VAL A 54 9.51 16.45 -4.69
CA VAL A 54 8.15 15.91 -4.56
C VAL A 54 8.09 14.48 -5.09
N ALA A 55 8.81 14.17 -6.16
CA ALA A 55 8.88 12.83 -6.72
C ALA A 55 9.46 11.82 -5.72
N VAL A 56 10.53 12.21 -4.99
CA VAL A 56 11.11 11.39 -3.91
C VAL A 56 10.12 11.18 -2.77
N MET A 57 9.41 12.23 -2.33
CA MET A 57 8.36 12.08 -1.31
C MET A 57 7.26 11.11 -1.77
N TYR A 58 6.85 11.20 -3.04
CA TYR A 58 5.84 10.32 -3.61
C TYR A 58 6.34 8.87 -3.72
N ALA A 59 7.62 8.64 -3.92
CA ALA A 59 8.20 7.29 -3.92
C ALA A 59 8.02 6.61 -2.54
N PHE A 60 8.26 7.34 -1.44
CA PHE A 60 8.01 6.81 -0.09
C PHE A 60 6.53 6.53 0.16
N ILE A 61 5.63 7.42 -0.32
CA ILE A 61 4.18 7.21 -0.21
C ILE A 61 3.76 5.97 -1.01
N ALA A 62 4.26 5.79 -2.24
CA ALA A 62 4.00 4.61 -3.07
C ALA A 62 4.45 3.32 -2.37
N CYS A 63 5.63 3.32 -1.74
CA CYS A 63 6.11 2.20 -0.95
C CYS A 63 5.17 1.89 0.24
N ARG A 64 4.70 2.92 0.96
CA ARG A 64 3.73 2.75 2.05
C ARG A 64 2.38 2.19 1.58
N LEU A 65 1.90 2.62 0.42
CA LEU A 65 0.68 2.06 -0.18
C LEU A 65 0.83 0.58 -0.52
N MET A 66 1.97 0.18 -1.07
CA MET A 66 2.27 -1.24 -1.33
C MET A 66 2.33 -2.06 -0.05
N GLN A 67 3.01 -1.55 0.99
CA GLN A 67 3.06 -2.22 2.30
C GLN A 67 1.67 -2.39 2.90
N LEU A 68 0.81 -1.37 2.83
CA LEU A 68 -0.56 -1.44 3.33
C LEU A 68 -1.37 -2.51 2.59
N LYS A 69 -1.23 -2.60 1.27
CA LYS A 69 -1.85 -3.64 0.45
C LYS A 69 -1.36 -5.04 0.85
N ASP A 70 -0.04 -5.24 0.88
CA ASP A 70 0.56 -6.53 1.24
C ASP A 70 0.14 -6.97 2.65
N MET A 71 0.06 -6.04 3.60
CA MET A 71 -0.44 -6.32 4.94
C MET A 71 -1.93 -6.65 4.95
N GLY A 72 -2.76 -5.88 4.22
CA GLY A 72 -4.21 -6.10 4.12
C GLY A 72 -4.59 -7.44 3.46
N ASP A 73 -3.83 -7.86 2.45
CA ASP A 73 -4.00 -9.15 1.75
C ASP A 73 -3.43 -10.34 2.55
N SER A 74 -2.60 -10.08 3.57
CA SER A 74 -2.05 -11.13 4.42
C SER A 74 -3.07 -11.69 5.42
N LYS A 75 -2.97 -12.99 5.73
CA LYS A 75 -3.76 -13.62 6.81
C LYS A 75 -3.59 -12.94 8.16
N ALA A 76 -2.42 -12.34 8.42
CA ALA A 76 -2.15 -11.60 9.65
C ALA A 76 -2.95 -10.29 9.69
N GLY A 77 -3.08 -9.59 8.56
CA GLY A 77 -3.84 -8.34 8.46
C GLY A 77 -5.34 -8.48 8.67
N GLU A 78 -5.89 -9.68 8.50
CA GLU A 78 -7.29 -9.99 8.82
C GLU A 78 -7.60 -9.88 10.31
N LYS A 79 -6.62 -10.17 11.17
CA LYS A 79 -6.79 -10.22 12.63
C LYS A 79 -6.06 -9.08 13.35
N SER A 80 -5.04 -8.51 12.71
CA SER A 80 -4.22 -7.47 13.33
C SER A 80 -4.94 -6.13 13.36
N PRO A 81 -4.76 -5.33 14.42
CA PRO A 81 -5.35 -4.00 14.52
C PRO A 81 -4.73 -3.04 13.51
N CYS A 82 -5.53 -2.11 12.98
CA CYS A 82 -5.09 -1.07 12.03
C CYS A 82 -4.07 -0.09 12.63
N THR A 83 -3.87 -0.10 13.94
CA THR A 83 -2.85 0.70 14.64
C THR A 83 -1.41 0.35 14.25
N LEU A 84 -1.20 -0.81 13.61
CA LEU A 84 0.10 -1.18 13.04
C LEU A 84 0.51 -0.34 11.84
N CYS A 85 -0.47 0.19 11.08
CA CYS A 85 -0.22 0.95 9.86
C CYS A 85 -0.71 2.41 9.94
N LEU A 86 -1.70 2.69 10.79
CA LEU A 86 -2.30 4.01 10.96
C LEU A 86 -2.16 4.49 12.40
N SER A 87 -1.95 5.78 12.59
CA SER A 87 -2.05 6.41 13.91
C SER A 87 -3.49 6.41 14.41
N THR A 88 -3.67 6.59 15.72
CA THR A 88 -5.00 6.66 16.35
C THR A 88 -5.90 7.68 15.69
N GLN A 89 -5.36 8.86 15.36
CA GLN A 89 -6.10 9.92 14.71
C GLN A 89 -6.48 9.53 13.27
N GLN A 90 -5.56 8.91 12.53
CA GLN A 90 -5.76 8.54 11.13
C GLN A 90 -6.87 7.51 10.96
N TRP A 91 -6.87 6.42 11.74
CA TRP A 91 -7.92 5.41 11.60
C TRP A 91 -9.27 5.92 12.10
N GLN A 92 -9.30 6.76 13.14
CA GLN A 92 -10.54 7.38 13.62
C GLN A 92 -11.14 8.33 12.58
N MET A 93 -10.30 9.13 11.92
CA MET A 93 -10.74 10.00 10.82
C MET A 93 -11.27 9.18 9.65
N LEU A 94 -10.55 8.15 9.23
CA LEU A 94 -10.98 7.24 8.17
C LEU A 94 -12.30 6.56 8.52
N TYR A 95 -12.43 6.08 9.75
CA TYR A 95 -13.66 5.41 10.20
C TYR A 95 -14.85 6.35 10.21
N LYS A 96 -14.68 7.61 10.64
CA LYS A 96 -15.73 8.63 10.56
C LYS A 96 -16.12 8.98 9.13
N ALA A 97 -15.17 8.89 8.20
CA ALA A 97 -15.43 9.14 6.78
C ALA A 97 -16.22 7.99 6.15
N THR A 98 -15.96 6.75 6.53
CA THR A 98 -16.68 5.56 6.04
C THR A 98 -18.00 5.31 6.79
N TYR A 99 -18.06 5.65 8.08
CA TYR A 99 -19.22 5.44 8.96
C TYR A 99 -19.50 6.68 9.80
N LYS A 100 -20.79 7.05 9.97
CA LYS A 100 -21.18 8.27 10.71
C LYS A 100 -20.85 8.26 12.21
N LYS A 101 -20.58 7.10 12.82
CA LYS A 101 -20.28 6.96 14.26
C LYS A 101 -18.99 6.19 14.48
N LEU A 102 -18.17 6.66 15.41
CA LEU A 102 -16.97 5.96 15.85
C LEU A 102 -17.31 4.65 16.57
N PRO A 103 -16.47 3.61 16.46
CA PRO A 103 -16.61 2.40 17.24
C PRO A 103 -16.22 2.69 18.70
N ASN A 104 -16.64 1.82 19.62
CA ASN A 104 -16.19 1.87 21.01
C ASN A 104 -14.67 1.73 21.09
N LYS A 105 -14.06 2.29 22.14
CA LYS A 105 -12.59 2.33 22.34
C LYS A 105 -11.94 0.94 22.26
N ASP A 106 -12.68 -0.12 22.59
CA ASP A 106 -12.20 -1.50 22.60
C ASP A 106 -12.29 -2.20 21.24
N ASN A 107 -13.02 -1.62 20.27
CA ASN A 107 -13.24 -2.24 18.96
C ASN A 107 -12.42 -1.52 17.88
N ILE A 108 -11.11 -1.77 17.90
CA ILE A 108 -10.17 -1.23 16.91
C ILE A 108 -10.32 -2.02 15.60
N PRO A 109 -10.56 -1.35 14.46
CA PRO A 109 -10.67 -2.01 13.16
C PRO A 109 -9.39 -2.74 12.76
N THR A 110 -9.51 -3.69 11.84
CA THR A 110 -8.37 -4.50 11.35
C THR A 110 -7.58 -3.78 10.25
N VAL A 111 -6.37 -4.26 9.97
CA VAL A 111 -5.56 -3.73 8.85
C VAL A 111 -6.26 -3.94 7.51
N LYS A 112 -6.92 -5.11 7.32
CA LYS A 112 -7.71 -5.39 6.11
C LYS A 112 -8.86 -4.39 5.93
N TRP A 113 -9.55 -4.05 7.02
CA TRP A 113 -10.55 -2.98 6.98
C TRP A 113 -9.93 -1.65 6.53
N ALA A 114 -8.81 -1.25 7.10
CA ALA A 114 -8.16 0.02 6.77
C ALA A 114 -7.76 0.12 5.29
N TYR A 115 -7.34 -1.00 4.69
CA TYR A 115 -7.05 -1.09 3.26
C TYR A 115 -8.32 -0.96 2.39
N LEU A 116 -9.42 -1.63 2.77
CA LEU A 116 -10.68 -1.64 2.02
C LEU A 116 -11.52 -0.37 2.19
N ALA A 117 -11.42 0.31 3.34
CA ALA A 117 -12.23 1.48 3.68
C ALA A 117 -12.14 2.61 2.65
N LYS A 118 -10.99 2.75 1.96
CA LYS A 118 -10.84 3.70 0.86
C LYS A 118 -11.67 3.33 -0.37
N ALA A 119 -11.74 2.05 -0.72
CA ALA A 119 -12.56 1.57 -1.83
C ALA A 119 -14.06 1.71 -1.51
N GLU A 120 -14.45 1.42 -0.26
CA GLU A 120 -15.83 1.60 0.20
C GLU A 120 -16.25 3.09 0.18
N TYR A 121 -15.36 3.99 0.62
CA TYR A 121 -15.60 5.42 0.56
C TYR A 121 -15.74 5.93 -0.88
N ASP A 122 -14.85 5.50 -1.79
CA ASP A 122 -14.89 5.91 -3.20
C ASP A 122 -16.20 5.46 -3.88
N LEU A 123 -16.68 4.25 -3.59
CA LEU A 123 -17.98 3.76 -4.05
C LEU A 123 -19.15 4.58 -3.49
N GLN A 124 -19.12 4.94 -2.21
CA GLN A 124 -20.18 5.74 -1.59
C GLN A 124 -20.22 7.16 -2.12
N SER A 125 -19.05 7.80 -2.36
CA SER A 125 -18.99 9.15 -2.93
C SER A 125 -19.60 9.22 -4.33
N ARG A 126 -19.36 8.21 -5.16
CA ARG A 126 -19.92 8.11 -6.52
C ARG A 126 -21.44 7.91 -6.59
N VAL A 127 -22.06 7.38 -5.53
CA VAL A 127 -23.53 7.16 -5.47
C VAL A 127 -24.27 8.43 -5.04
N VAL A 128 -23.58 9.38 -4.41
CA VAL A 128 -24.18 10.66 -3.94
C VAL A 128 -24.13 11.75 -5.02
N ASP A 129 -23.29 11.59 -6.06
CA ASP A 129 -23.15 12.51 -7.19
C ASP A 129 -24.07 12.17 -8.40
N VAL A 130 -25.10 11.34 -8.21
CA VAL A 130 -26.15 11.00 -9.21
C VAL A 130 -27.53 11.36 -8.66
#